data_AF-A0A9Q1LDM2-F1
#
_entry.id   AF-A0A9Q1LDM2-F1
#
_cell.length_a   1.000
_cell.length_b   1.000
_cell.length_c   1.000
_cell.angle_alpha   90.00
_cell.angle_beta   90.00
_cell.angle_gamma   90.00
#
_symmetry.space_group_name_H-M   'P 1'
#
loop_
_entity.id
_entity.type
_entity.pdbx_description
1 polymer ?
#
loop_
_entity_poly.entity_id
_entity_poly.type
_entity_poly.pdbx_seq_one_letter_code
_entity_poly.pdbx_strand_id
1 'polypeptide(L)'
;MKGKEECHSSLKGGRINSTPYSHGFSSSQIQTISSFCETLIPPLPPCNNKAFDSFFAFSASQPPFPNEVAKLLVKRSKPEALLIIRIVVFLLSTRLGTLLLCGSVCLDKRWPFVHNFSELSLKHREALLQRWSKESFLLPLRITFLLIKIVCFFIFFSWTDENCKNPAWEAIGYHPEKTETPSENKKERPLEKGIVETINESDETLEESLSKKGLPLTEDTKDNSFKIKCDVVIVGSGCGGGVAAGILAKSGHKVVVLEKGHYFVPEDYSGLEGPSLNELYESGAMLSTLDGKVMVMAGKTVGGGSAINWSASIRTPNDVLNDWSMNHKISWFRTSEYQSAMDAVCKRIGVTDNCSEEDFKIKYYEKGVEILV
;
A
#
# COMPACT_ATOMS: atom_id res chain seq x y z
N MET A 1 -25.68 -2.38 23.67
CA MET A 1 -25.24 -2.02 22.31
C MET A 1 -24.11 -1.02 22.45
N LYS A 2 -22.84 -1.47 22.35
CA LYS A 2 -21.67 -0.60 22.41
C LYS A 2 -21.56 0.18 21.09
N GLY A 3 -21.23 1.47 21.18
CA GLY A 3 -21.18 2.40 20.05
C GLY A 3 -20.33 1.86 18.90
N LYS A 4 -20.90 1.86 17.69
CA LYS A 4 -20.17 1.52 16.47
C LYS A 4 -19.13 2.60 16.22
N GLU A 5 -17.86 2.21 16.18
CA GLU A 5 -16.74 3.05 15.74
C GLU A 5 -17.03 3.59 14.32
N GLU A 6 -17.01 4.92 14.18
CA GLU A 6 -17.35 5.66 12.96
C GLU A 6 -16.14 5.81 12.01
N CYS A 7 -15.38 4.74 11.75
CA CYS A 7 -14.38 4.70 10.68
C CYS A 7 -15.07 4.71 9.29
N HIS A 8 -14.40 5.20 8.23
CA HIS A 8 -14.93 5.08 6.87
C HIS A 8 -15.07 3.60 6.46
N SER A 9 -16.15 3.24 5.78
CA SER A 9 -16.50 1.83 5.49
C SER A 9 -15.40 1.07 4.72
N SER A 10 -14.71 1.74 3.80
CA SER A 10 -13.59 1.16 3.04
C SER A 10 -12.29 0.98 3.85
N LEU A 11 -12.14 1.72 4.96
CA LEU A 11 -11.01 1.65 5.87
C LEU A 11 -11.27 0.72 7.07
N LYS A 12 -12.48 0.16 7.18
CA LYS A 12 -12.80 -0.85 8.20
C LYS A 12 -12.16 -2.20 7.84
N GLY A 13 -11.61 -2.85 8.85
CA GLY A 13 -11.22 -4.25 8.79
C GLY A 13 -12.44 -5.17 8.80
N GLY A 14 -12.17 -6.48 8.86
CA GLY A 14 -13.23 -7.49 8.94
C GLY A 14 -13.84 -7.78 7.59
N ARG A 15 -13.13 -8.56 6.77
CA ARG A 15 -13.75 -9.18 5.59
C ARG A 15 -14.77 -10.22 6.05
N ILE A 16 -16.01 -10.04 5.61
CA ILE A 16 -17.04 -11.06 5.73
C ILE A 16 -16.65 -12.24 4.81
N ASN A 17 -16.47 -13.42 5.40
CA ASN A 17 -16.08 -14.70 4.77
C ASN A 17 -17.10 -15.27 3.75
N SER A 18 -17.89 -14.45 3.06
CA SER A 18 -19.07 -14.94 2.33
C SER A 18 -18.90 -15.14 0.82
N THR A 19 -17.75 -14.80 0.22
CA THR A 19 -17.52 -15.03 -1.22
C THR A 19 -16.44 -16.08 -1.46
N PRO A 20 -16.69 -17.10 -2.33
CA PRO A 20 -15.66 -18.05 -2.72
C PRO A 20 -14.47 -17.30 -3.35
N TYR A 21 -13.25 -17.73 -3.01
CA TYR A 21 -12.05 -17.08 -3.53
C TYR A 21 -11.98 -17.17 -5.06
N SER A 22 -12.06 -16.02 -5.74
CA SER A 22 -12.01 -15.91 -7.20
C SER A 22 -10.60 -15.59 -7.72
N HIS A 23 -9.59 -16.36 -7.31
CA HIS A 23 -8.20 -16.16 -7.79
C HIS A 23 -7.85 -17.01 -9.04
N GLY A 24 -8.65 -18.03 -9.37
CA GLY A 24 -8.45 -18.86 -10.56
C GLY A 24 -7.15 -19.68 -10.53
N PHE A 25 -6.73 -20.13 -9.34
CA PHE A 25 -5.65 -21.10 -9.14
C PHE A 25 -6.29 -22.44 -8.74
N SER A 26 -5.73 -23.56 -9.17
CA SER A 26 -6.18 -24.89 -8.78
C SER A 26 -5.82 -25.20 -7.31
N SER A 27 -6.44 -26.25 -6.75
CA SER A 27 -6.11 -26.72 -5.39
C SER A 27 -4.63 -27.09 -5.22
N SER A 28 -4.00 -27.70 -6.24
CA SER A 28 -2.57 -28.05 -6.22
C SER A 28 -1.66 -26.82 -6.25
N GLN A 29 -2.07 -25.77 -6.98
CA GLN A 29 -1.37 -24.49 -7.00
C GLN A 29 -1.51 -23.77 -5.65
N ILE A 30 -2.69 -23.79 -5.02
CA ILE A 30 -2.88 -23.23 -3.67
C ILE A 30 -2.07 -23.99 -2.63
N GLN A 31 -1.96 -25.32 -2.73
CA GLN A 31 -1.07 -26.10 -1.86
C GLN A 31 0.40 -25.70 -2.02
N THR A 32 0.82 -25.39 -3.25
CA THR A 32 2.16 -24.85 -3.54
C THR A 32 2.34 -23.49 -2.88
N ILE A 33 1.39 -22.55 -3.06
CA ILE A 33 1.43 -21.22 -2.42
C ILE A 33 1.42 -21.35 -0.88
N SER A 34 0.63 -22.26 -0.32
CA SER A 34 0.61 -22.58 1.11
C SER A 34 1.99 -23.03 1.60
N SER A 35 2.68 -23.88 0.82
CA SER A 35 4.04 -24.33 1.11
C SER A 35 5.06 -23.20 1.01
N PHE A 36 4.89 -22.22 0.11
CA PHE A 36 5.69 -20.98 0.13
C PHE A 36 5.46 -20.20 1.42
N CYS A 37 4.20 -20.00 1.80
CA CYS A 37 3.83 -19.23 2.99
C CYS A 37 4.40 -19.86 4.27
N GLU A 38 4.26 -21.19 4.42
CA GLU A 38 4.91 -21.93 5.52
C GLU A 38 6.43 -21.80 5.50
N THR A 39 7.07 -21.80 4.33
CA THR A 39 8.54 -21.65 4.26
C THR A 39 8.98 -20.27 4.73
N LEU A 40 8.14 -19.25 4.52
CA LEU A 40 8.43 -17.87 4.91
C LEU A 40 8.13 -17.60 6.38
N ILE A 41 7.04 -18.18 6.89
CA ILE A 41 6.57 -18.05 8.27
C ILE A 41 6.15 -19.45 8.75
N PRO A 42 7.13 -20.29 9.13
CA PRO A 42 6.87 -21.64 9.60
C PRO A 42 6.36 -21.64 11.04
N PRO A 43 5.68 -22.71 11.47
CA PRO A 43 5.45 -22.92 12.89
C PRO A 43 6.79 -23.17 13.57
N LEU A 44 6.97 -22.56 14.73
CA LEU A 44 8.14 -22.64 15.56
C LEU A 44 7.86 -23.52 16.79
N PRO A 45 8.89 -24.15 17.37
CA PRO A 45 8.73 -24.91 18.61
C PRO A 45 8.24 -23.98 19.75
N PRO A 46 7.41 -24.49 20.67
CA PRO A 46 6.83 -23.70 21.75
C PRO A 46 7.92 -23.15 22.67
N CYS A 47 7.67 -21.97 23.24
CA CYS A 47 8.55 -21.33 24.21
C CYS A 47 7.99 -21.49 25.63
N ASN A 48 8.82 -21.28 26.66
CA ASN A 48 8.39 -21.41 28.06
C ASN A 48 7.30 -20.41 28.51
N ASN A 49 6.81 -19.55 27.62
CA ASN A 49 5.77 -18.56 27.90
C ASN A 49 4.46 -18.95 27.19
N LYS A 50 3.53 -19.53 27.96
CA LYS A 50 2.21 -19.99 27.48
C LYS A 50 1.38 -18.92 26.80
N ALA A 51 1.64 -17.63 27.05
CA ALA A 51 0.93 -16.53 26.40
C ALA A 51 1.16 -16.48 24.88
N PHE A 52 2.29 -17.02 24.40
CA PHE A 52 2.68 -16.95 22.99
C PHE A 52 2.72 -18.30 22.29
N ASP A 53 2.43 -19.41 22.98
CA ASP A 53 2.44 -20.76 22.39
C ASP A 53 1.52 -20.87 21.17
N SER A 54 0.38 -20.16 21.19
CA SER A 54 -0.54 -20.06 20.06
C SER A 54 0.10 -19.39 18.84
N PHE A 55 0.93 -18.36 19.06
CA PHE A 55 1.66 -17.66 18.01
C PHE A 55 2.80 -18.51 17.44
N PHE A 56 3.59 -19.18 18.30
CA PHE A 56 4.68 -20.05 17.84
C PHE A 56 4.14 -21.25 17.04
N ALA A 57 2.99 -21.81 17.42
CA ALA A 57 2.34 -22.88 16.64
C ALA A 57 1.68 -22.38 15.33
N PHE A 58 1.59 -21.08 15.12
CA PHE A 58 0.92 -20.48 13.98
C PHE A 58 1.82 -20.46 12.74
N SER A 59 1.23 -20.70 11.57
CA SER A 59 1.93 -20.74 10.30
C SER A 59 1.13 -20.01 9.23
N ALA A 60 1.81 -19.33 8.31
CA ALA A 60 1.16 -18.69 7.18
C ALA A 60 0.60 -19.70 6.14
N SER A 61 0.81 -21.01 6.30
CA SER A 61 0.10 -22.03 5.51
C SER A 61 -1.36 -22.21 5.91
N GLN A 62 -1.77 -21.77 7.09
CA GLN A 62 -3.12 -21.98 7.61
C GLN A 62 -4.14 -21.06 6.90
N PRO A 63 -5.41 -21.48 6.75
CA PRO A 63 -6.45 -20.58 6.26
C PRO A 63 -6.61 -19.35 7.16
N PRO A 64 -6.89 -18.15 6.60
CA PRO A 64 -7.20 -17.88 5.19
C PRO A 64 -5.98 -17.48 4.33
N PHE A 65 -4.77 -17.41 4.88
CA PHE A 65 -3.66 -16.68 4.25
C PHE A 65 -3.29 -17.14 2.84
N PRO A 66 -3.15 -18.44 2.50
CA PRO A 66 -2.74 -18.82 1.15
C PRO A 66 -3.72 -18.34 0.06
N ASN A 67 -5.01 -18.36 0.37
CA ASN A 67 -6.05 -17.90 -0.56
C ASN A 67 -6.06 -16.37 -0.67
N GLU A 68 -5.84 -15.67 0.45
CA GLU A 68 -5.71 -14.22 0.46
C GLU A 68 -4.45 -13.74 -0.28
N VAL A 69 -3.34 -14.48 -0.14
CA VAL A 69 -2.11 -14.27 -0.91
C VAL A 69 -2.38 -14.44 -2.40
N ALA A 70 -3.02 -15.55 -2.81
CA ALA A 70 -3.38 -15.78 -4.20
C ALA A 70 -4.29 -14.69 -4.77
N LYS A 71 -5.29 -14.25 -4.00
CA LYS A 71 -6.21 -13.16 -4.36
C LYS A 71 -5.47 -11.84 -4.54
N LEU A 72 -4.58 -11.49 -3.62
CA LEU A 72 -3.85 -10.22 -3.71
C LEU A 72 -2.84 -10.22 -4.86
N LEU A 73 -2.17 -11.36 -5.14
CA LEU A 73 -1.29 -11.52 -6.30
C LEU A 73 -2.04 -11.23 -7.60
N VAL A 74 -3.24 -11.78 -7.78
CA VAL A 74 -4.07 -11.52 -8.97
C VAL A 74 -4.52 -10.06 -9.05
N LYS A 75 -4.90 -9.46 -7.92
CA LYS A 75 -5.43 -8.09 -7.87
C LYS A 75 -4.34 -7.03 -8.12
N ARG A 76 -3.10 -7.25 -7.66
CA ARG A 76 -2.08 -6.19 -7.53
C ARG A 76 -0.84 -6.40 -8.40
N SER A 77 -0.59 -7.60 -8.92
CA SER A 77 0.57 -7.84 -9.78
C SER A 77 0.35 -7.29 -11.18
N LYS A 78 1.43 -6.85 -11.83
CA LYS A 78 1.41 -6.57 -13.28
C LYS A 78 1.03 -7.84 -14.06
N PRO A 79 0.31 -7.73 -15.19
CA PRO A 79 -0.12 -8.89 -15.97
C PRO A 79 1.02 -9.85 -16.33
N GLU A 80 2.18 -9.32 -16.71
CA GLU A 80 3.37 -10.10 -17.09
C GLU A 80 3.95 -10.85 -15.90
N ALA A 81 4.04 -10.19 -14.73
CA ALA A 81 4.50 -10.81 -13.50
C ALA A 81 3.52 -11.89 -13.01
N LEU A 82 2.21 -11.65 -13.13
CA LEU A 82 1.19 -12.62 -12.78
C LEU A 82 1.26 -13.86 -13.67
N LEU A 83 1.50 -13.69 -14.97
CA LEU A 83 1.70 -14.80 -15.89
C LEU A 83 2.91 -15.65 -15.49
N ILE A 84 4.04 -15.01 -15.15
CA ILE A 84 5.23 -15.68 -14.62
C ILE A 84 4.90 -16.50 -13.37
N ILE A 85 4.22 -15.89 -12.39
CA ILE A 85 3.83 -16.56 -11.15
C ILE A 85 2.96 -17.77 -11.45
N ARG A 86 1.96 -17.63 -12.33
CA ARG A 86 1.05 -18.74 -12.71
C ARG A 86 1.82 -19.90 -13.31
N ILE A 87 2.79 -19.64 -14.19
CA ILE A 87 3.63 -20.66 -14.81
C ILE A 87 4.51 -21.36 -13.78
N VAL A 88 5.22 -20.60 -12.94
CA VAL A 88 6.13 -21.15 -11.92
C VAL A 88 5.35 -21.98 -10.90
N VAL A 89 4.25 -21.45 -10.36
CA VAL A 89 3.40 -22.16 -9.39
C VAL A 89 2.77 -23.41 -10.02
N PHE A 90 2.35 -23.34 -11.28
CA PHE A 90 1.89 -24.53 -12.01
C PHE A 90 2.97 -25.60 -12.10
N LEU A 91 4.19 -25.25 -12.54
CA LEU A 91 5.30 -26.20 -12.65
C LEU A 91 5.65 -26.84 -11.31
N LEU A 92 5.74 -26.04 -10.24
CA LEU A 92 6.01 -26.52 -8.88
C LEU A 92 4.90 -27.41 -8.30
N SER A 93 3.66 -27.27 -8.79
CA SER A 93 2.57 -28.17 -8.41
C SER A 93 2.71 -29.59 -8.99
N THR A 94 3.62 -29.78 -9.95
CA THR A 94 3.92 -31.06 -10.59
C THR A 94 5.30 -31.57 -10.18
N ARG A 95 5.49 -32.90 -10.14
CA ARG A 95 6.79 -33.52 -9.83
C ARG A 95 7.84 -33.21 -10.89
N LEU A 96 7.49 -33.30 -12.18
CA LEU A 96 8.40 -33.01 -13.29
C LEU A 96 8.77 -31.52 -13.37
N GLY A 97 7.81 -30.62 -13.16
CA GLY A 97 8.10 -29.19 -13.12
C GLY A 97 8.92 -28.80 -11.88
N THR A 98 8.70 -29.46 -10.74
CA THR A 98 9.59 -29.30 -9.57
C THR A 98 11.01 -29.77 -9.88
N LEU A 99 11.18 -30.93 -10.52
CA LEU A 99 12.51 -31.38 -10.95
C LEU A 99 13.18 -30.39 -11.92
N LEU A 100 12.42 -29.80 -12.84
CA LEU A 100 12.91 -28.78 -13.77
C LEU A 100 13.38 -27.51 -13.06
N LEU A 101 12.60 -27.00 -12.09
CA LEU A 101 12.87 -25.71 -11.44
C LEU A 101 13.77 -25.82 -10.19
N CYS A 102 13.75 -26.96 -9.52
CA CYS A 102 14.43 -27.21 -8.25
C CYS A 102 15.65 -28.12 -8.39
N GLY A 103 15.81 -28.81 -9.53
CA GLY A 103 16.90 -29.74 -9.79
C GLY A 103 16.86 -30.94 -8.86
N SER A 104 18.03 -31.50 -8.55
CA SER A 104 18.16 -32.73 -7.75
C SER A 104 17.69 -32.62 -6.29
N VAL A 105 17.35 -31.43 -5.80
CA VAL A 105 16.85 -31.20 -4.43
C VAL A 105 15.52 -31.95 -4.19
N CYS A 106 14.73 -32.19 -5.24
CA CYS A 106 13.48 -32.93 -5.13
C CYS A 106 13.62 -34.45 -5.31
N LEU A 107 14.84 -34.96 -5.47
CA LEU A 107 15.08 -36.39 -5.61
C LEU A 107 15.20 -37.08 -4.25
N ASP A 108 14.50 -38.20 -4.10
CA ASP A 108 14.60 -39.08 -2.93
C ASP A 108 15.01 -40.50 -3.38
N LYS A 109 15.68 -41.23 -2.51
CA LYS A 109 16.00 -42.65 -2.71
C LYS A 109 14.77 -43.54 -2.56
N ARG A 110 13.69 -43.05 -1.92
CA ARG A 110 12.43 -43.78 -1.71
C ARG A 110 11.39 -43.35 -2.73
N TRP A 111 10.52 -44.27 -3.15
CA TRP A 111 9.36 -43.95 -3.99
C TRP A 111 8.50 -42.86 -3.30
N PRO A 112 8.11 -41.77 -3.99
CA PRO A 112 8.00 -41.59 -5.44
C PRO A 112 9.26 -41.14 -6.21
N PHE A 113 10.45 -41.16 -5.60
CA PHE A 113 11.76 -40.74 -6.14
C PHE A 113 11.88 -39.26 -6.54
N VAL A 114 10.79 -38.62 -6.95
CA VAL A 114 10.69 -37.20 -7.29
C VAL A 114 9.52 -36.61 -6.52
N HIS A 115 9.81 -35.61 -5.70
CA HIS A 115 8.82 -34.87 -4.93
C HIS A 115 8.35 -33.62 -5.68
N ASN A 116 7.08 -33.25 -5.52
CA ASN A 116 6.66 -31.90 -5.88
C ASN A 116 7.08 -30.90 -4.78
N PHE A 117 7.00 -29.60 -5.05
CA PHE A 117 7.49 -28.58 -4.11
C PHE A 117 6.85 -28.67 -2.71
N SER A 118 5.56 -29.01 -2.63
CA SER A 118 4.82 -29.09 -1.36
C SER A 118 5.18 -30.32 -0.53
N GLU A 119 5.72 -31.37 -1.17
CA GLU A 119 6.19 -32.59 -0.51
C GLU A 119 7.62 -32.43 0.07
N LEU A 120 8.34 -31.34 -0.27
CA LEU A 120 9.68 -31.09 0.24
C LEU A 120 9.66 -30.69 1.72
N SER A 121 10.61 -31.20 2.50
CA SER A 121 10.82 -30.75 3.88
C SER A 121 11.11 -29.24 3.93
N LEU A 122 10.72 -28.58 5.02
CA LEU A 122 10.92 -27.14 5.24
C LEU A 122 12.36 -26.69 4.93
N LYS A 123 13.37 -27.39 5.46
CA LYS A 123 14.80 -27.09 5.23
C LYS A 123 15.20 -27.04 3.75
N HIS A 124 14.67 -27.97 2.93
CA HIS A 124 14.94 -28.00 1.49
C HIS A 124 14.23 -26.84 0.76
N ARG A 125 12.98 -26.53 1.14
CA ARG A 125 12.26 -25.37 0.60
C ARG A 125 12.96 -24.06 0.94
N GLU A 126 13.39 -23.87 2.18
CA GLU A 126 14.14 -22.68 2.63
C GLU A 126 15.42 -22.47 1.82
N ALA A 127 16.26 -23.50 1.70
CA ALA A 127 17.50 -23.42 0.94
C ALA A 127 17.25 -23.05 -0.54
N LEU A 128 16.16 -23.57 -1.11
CA LEU A 128 15.78 -23.27 -2.49
C LEU A 128 15.28 -21.83 -2.65
N LEU A 129 14.38 -21.36 -1.79
CA LEU A 129 13.90 -19.98 -1.83
C LEU A 129 15.01 -18.96 -1.56
N GLN A 130 15.96 -19.29 -0.69
CA GLN A 130 17.16 -18.48 -0.49
C GLN A 130 18.02 -18.39 -1.77
N ARG A 131 18.18 -19.49 -2.52
CA ARG A 131 18.85 -19.46 -3.83
C ARG A 131 18.09 -18.57 -4.82
N TRP A 132 16.76 -18.71 -4.89
CA TRP A 132 15.92 -17.91 -5.78
C TRP A 132 15.96 -16.41 -5.45
N SER A 133 16.14 -16.05 -4.17
CA SER A 133 16.31 -14.65 -3.75
C SER A 133 17.56 -13.98 -4.34
N LYS A 134 18.61 -14.76 -4.62
CA LYS A 134 19.89 -14.31 -5.17
C LYS A 134 20.04 -14.61 -6.66
N GLU A 135 19.01 -15.21 -7.27
CA GLU A 135 19.05 -15.64 -8.66
C GLU A 135 19.14 -14.44 -9.61
N SER A 136 20.05 -14.52 -10.57
CA SER A 136 20.31 -13.46 -11.56
C SER A 136 20.10 -13.94 -13.00
N PHE A 137 20.08 -15.25 -13.25
CA PHE A 137 19.91 -15.81 -14.59
C PHE A 137 18.45 -16.19 -14.84
N LEU A 138 17.85 -17.01 -13.94
CA LEU A 138 16.43 -17.38 -14.03
C LEU A 138 15.54 -16.36 -13.29
N LEU A 139 15.43 -15.16 -13.85
CA LEU A 139 14.61 -14.06 -13.29
C LEU A 139 13.17 -14.46 -12.94
N PRO A 140 12.45 -15.32 -13.69
CA PRO A 140 11.11 -15.77 -13.31
C PRO A 140 11.01 -16.37 -11.90
N LEU A 141 12.06 -17.08 -11.45
CA LEU A 141 12.10 -17.71 -10.13
C LEU A 141 12.24 -16.65 -9.03
N ARG A 142 13.13 -15.68 -9.25
CA ARG A 142 13.31 -14.54 -8.33
C ARG A 142 12.06 -13.69 -8.22
N ILE A 143 11.42 -13.36 -9.35
CA ILE A 143 10.17 -12.58 -9.40
C ILE A 143 9.08 -13.31 -8.60
N THR A 144 8.90 -14.61 -8.86
CA THR A 144 7.90 -15.42 -8.15
C THR A 144 8.17 -15.45 -6.64
N PHE A 145 9.41 -15.73 -6.23
CA PHE A 145 9.79 -15.73 -4.82
C PHE A 145 9.51 -14.37 -4.16
N LEU A 146 9.96 -13.28 -4.79
CA LEU A 146 9.87 -11.94 -4.21
C LEU A 146 8.42 -11.47 -4.06
N LEU A 147 7.58 -11.66 -5.10
CA LEU A 147 6.19 -11.23 -5.04
C LEU A 147 5.37 -12.07 -4.05
N ILE A 148 5.54 -13.40 -4.04
CA ILE A 148 4.87 -14.25 -3.03
C ILE A 148 5.35 -13.87 -1.64
N LYS A 149 6.66 -13.60 -1.44
CA LYS A 149 7.21 -13.16 -0.16
C LYS A 149 6.56 -11.86 0.33
N ILE A 150 6.55 -10.82 -0.49
CA ILE A 150 5.99 -9.50 -0.13
C ILE A 150 4.51 -9.65 0.22
N VAL A 151 3.73 -10.33 -0.63
CA VAL A 151 2.30 -10.51 -0.40
C VAL A 151 2.02 -11.37 0.85
N CYS A 152 2.79 -12.44 1.06
CA CYS A 152 2.65 -13.31 2.24
C CYS A 152 2.88 -12.54 3.53
N PHE A 153 3.99 -11.80 3.63
CA PHE A 153 4.28 -10.99 4.82
C PHE A 153 3.24 -9.89 5.04
N PHE A 154 2.85 -9.18 3.97
CA PHE A 154 1.81 -8.17 4.05
C PHE A 154 0.50 -8.76 4.60
N ILE A 155 -0.01 -9.81 3.95
CA ILE A 155 -1.26 -10.46 4.37
C ILE A 155 -1.16 -11.01 5.79
N PHE A 156 -0.04 -11.64 6.17
CA PHE A 156 0.12 -12.21 7.50
C PHE A 156 0.04 -11.16 8.61
N PHE A 157 0.67 -10.00 8.42
CA PHE A 157 0.71 -8.94 9.44
C PHE A 157 -0.42 -7.92 9.35
N SER A 158 -1.08 -7.78 8.19
CA SER A 158 -2.12 -6.77 7.97
C SER A 158 -3.55 -7.33 7.92
N TRP A 159 -3.71 -8.65 7.75
CA TRP A 159 -5.04 -9.26 7.70
C TRP A 159 -5.69 -9.24 9.07
N THR A 160 -7.01 -9.00 9.12
CA THR A 160 -7.77 -9.09 10.36
C THR A 160 -9.02 -9.93 10.17
N ASP A 161 -9.44 -10.58 11.24
CA ASP A 161 -10.75 -11.23 11.32
C ASP A 161 -11.90 -10.20 11.39
N GLU A 162 -13.13 -10.70 11.49
CA GLU A 162 -14.36 -9.90 11.65
C GLU A 162 -14.36 -9.00 12.90
N ASN A 163 -13.53 -9.30 13.89
CA ASN A 163 -13.37 -8.54 15.12
C ASN A 163 -12.18 -7.57 15.06
N CYS A 164 -11.62 -7.33 13.86
CA CYS A 164 -10.42 -6.51 13.64
C CYS A 164 -9.20 -6.98 14.43
N LYS A 165 -9.06 -8.29 14.66
CA LYS A 165 -7.92 -8.90 15.33
C LYS A 165 -7.01 -9.61 14.34
N ASN A 166 -5.71 -9.55 14.60
CA ASN A 166 -4.69 -10.35 13.92
C ASN A 166 -4.02 -11.29 14.93
N PRO A 167 -3.80 -12.57 14.60
CA PRO A 167 -3.16 -13.54 15.52
C PRO A 167 -1.72 -13.22 15.92
N ALA A 168 -0.98 -12.45 15.11
CA ALA A 168 0.42 -12.12 15.33
C ALA A 168 0.64 -10.87 16.21
N TRP A 169 -0.33 -9.96 16.26
CA TRP A 169 -0.17 -8.62 16.84
C TRP A 169 0.21 -8.64 18.33
N GLU A 170 -0.46 -9.46 19.13
CA GLU A 170 -0.15 -9.57 20.57
C GLU A 170 1.29 -10.06 20.80
N ALA A 171 1.76 -11.01 19.99
CA ALA A 171 3.11 -11.57 20.11
C ALA A 171 4.23 -10.58 19.72
N ILE A 172 3.95 -9.67 18.80
CA ILE A 172 4.89 -8.62 18.39
C ILE A 172 4.71 -7.31 19.16
N GLY A 173 3.80 -7.27 20.14
CA GLY A 173 3.49 -6.07 20.93
C GLY A 173 2.81 -4.96 20.13
N TYR A 174 2.16 -5.31 19.00
CA TYR A 174 1.42 -4.35 18.20
C TYR A 174 -0.01 -4.23 18.72
N HIS A 175 -0.36 -3.03 19.17
CA HIS A 175 -1.70 -2.69 19.62
C HIS A 175 -2.15 -1.48 18.82
N PRO A 176 -3.02 -1.66 17.81
CA PRO A 176 -3.56 -0.53 17.07
C PRO A 176 -4.16 0.47 18.05
N GLU A 177 -3.77 1.74 17.94
CA GLU A 177 -4.42 2.79 18.70
C GLU A 177 -5.91 2.76 18.38
N LYS A 178 -6.72 2.79 19.43
CA LYS A 178 -8.17 2.95 19.26
C LYS A 178 -8.37 4.37 18.75
N THR A 179 -9.03 4.51 17.59
CA THR A 179 -9.43 5.81 17.07
C THR A 179 -10.10 6.58 18.20
N GLU A 180 -9.63 7.79 18.50
CA GLU A 180 -10.21 8.61 19.56
C GLU A 180 -11.72 8.69 19.37
N THR A 181 -12.48 8.54 20.46
CA THR A 181 -13.93 8.70 20.41
C THR A 181 -14.26 10.04 19.76
N PRO A 182 -15.10 10.07 18.70
CA PRO A 182 -15.39 11.31 18.00
C PRO A 182 -15.86 12.36 19.01
N SER A 183 -15.27 13.54 18.97
CA SER A 183 -15.74 14.66 19.78
C SER A 183 -17.24 14.84 19.52
N GLU A 184 -18.06 15.01 20.57
CA GLU A 184 -19.53 15.13 20.47
C GLU A 184 -19.99 16.22 19.48
N ASN A 185 -19.11 17.16 19.13
CA ASN A 185 -19.29 18.11 18.03
C ASN A 185 -18.65 17.58 16.74
N LYS A 186 -19.42 16.87 15.91
CA LYS A 186 -19.01 16.56 14.52
C LYS A 186 -18.71 17.86 13.79
N LYS A 187 -17.43 18.18 13.61
CA LYS A 187 -16.99 19.30 12.80
C LYS A 187 -17.40 19.03 11.35
N GLU A 188 -17.87 20.08 10.68
CA GLU A 188 -18.15 20.00 9.24
C GLU A 188 -16.88 19.56 8.49
N ARG A 189 -16.99 18.53 7.67
CA ARG A 189 -15.89 18.01 6.84
C ARG A 189 -15.42 19.11 5.88
N PRO A 190 -14.13 19.52 5.89
CA PRO A 190 -13.66 20.73 5.19
C PRO A 190 -14.00 20.82 3.69
N LEU A 191 -13.97 19.70 2.97
CA LEU A 191 -14.21 19.67 1.51
C LEU A 191 -15.59 19.15 1.11
N GLU A 192 -16.44 18.79 2.07
CA GLU A 192 -17.74 18.13 1.83
C GLU A 192 -18.65 18.94 0.91
N LYS A 193 -18.58 20.27 1.03
CA LYS A 193 -19.38 21.19 0.22
C LYS A 193 -19.03 21.11 -1.27
N GLY A 194 -17.78 20.78 -1.63
CA GLY A 194 -17.31 20.80 -3.02
C GLY A 194 -16.94 19.43 -3.61
N ILE A 195 -16.96 18.36 -2.82
CA ILE A 195 -16.56 17.03 -3.29
C ILE A 195 -17.70 16.28 -4.00
N VAL A 196 -17.33 15.51 -5.02
CA VAL A 196 -18.16 14.52 -5.71
C VAL A 196 -17.35 13.23 -5.86
N GLU A 197 -17.77 12.17 -5.19
CA GLU A 197 -17.12 10.85 -5.23
C GLU A 197 -17.68 10.04 -6.40
N THR A 198 -17.08 10.20 -7.58
CA THR A 198 -17.59 9.65 -8.86
C THR A 198 -17.80 8.14 -8.87
N ILE A 199 -17.10 7.41 -8.00
CA ILE A 199 -17.25 5.95 -7.84
C ILE A 199 -18.64 5.53 -7.32
N ASN A 200 -19.36 6.44 -6.67
CA ASN A 200 -20.68 6.21 -6.10
C ASN A 200 -21.80 6.76 -7.01
N GLU A 201 -21.44 7.30 -8.17
CA GLU A 201 -22.36 7.98 -9.07
C GLU A 201 -22.57 7.13 -10.34
N SER A 202 -23.78 7.18 -10.90
CA SER A 202 -24.05 6.79 -12.28
C SER A 202 -23.94 8.02 -13.20
N ASP A 203 -23.98 7.83 -14.51
CA ASP A 203 -23.94 8.96 -15.47
C ASP A 203 -25.05 9.99 -15.20
N GLU A 204 -26.25 9.53 -14.82
CA GLU A 204 -27.40 10.38 -14.47
C GLU A 204 -27.21 11.11 -13.13
N THR A 205 -26.75 10.42 -12.09
CA THR A 205 -26.59 11.03 -10.76
C THR A 205 -25.38 11.95 -10.70
N LEU A 206 -24.35 11.69 -11.51
CA LEU A 206 -23.16 12.52 -11.64
C LEU A 206 -23.53 13.93 -12.13
N GLU A 207 -24.40 14.03 -13.14
CA GLU A 207 -24.84 15.33 -13.67
C GLU A 207 -25.57 16.15 -12.61
N GLU A 208 -26.49 15.51 -11.89
CA GLU A 208 -27.26 16.14 -10.82
C GLU A 208 -26.35 16.57 -9.65
N SER A 209 -25.41 15.70 -9.26
CA SER A 209 -24.46 15.94 -8.18
C SER A 209 -23.55 17.14 -8.48
N LEU A 210 -22.94 17.19 -9.66
CA LEU A 210 -22.10 18.31 -10.10
C LEU A 210 -22.89 19.63 -10.23
N SER A 211 -24.11 19.57 -10.76
CA SER A 211 -24.99 20.73 -10.88
C SER A 211 -25.37 21.31 -9.51
N LYS A 212 -25.72 20.46 -8.53
CA LYS A 212 -25.96 20.87 -7.13
C LYS A 212 -24.75 21.52 -6.47
N LYS A 213 -23.54 21.13 -6.89
CA LYS A 213 -22.26 21.67 -6.41
C LYS A 213 -21.80 22.92 -7.16
N GLY A 214 -22.63 23.44 -8.08
CA GLY A 214 -22.36 24.69 -8.80
C GLY A 214 -21.45 24.54 -10.02
N LEU A 215 -21.30 23.33 -10.55
CA LEU A 215 -20.56 23.04 -11.78
C LEU A 215 -21.55 22.66 -12.90
N PRO A 216 -22.08 23.63 -13.66
CA PRO A 216 -23.02 23.34 -14.74
C PRO A 216 -22.30 22.56 -15.86
N LEU A 217 -22.93 21.48 -16.30
CA LEU A 217 -22.42 20.60 -17.34
C LEU A 217 -23.04 20.96 -18.70
N THR A 218 -22.33 20.64 -19.76
CA THR A 218 -22.89 20.59 -21.11
C THR A 218 -22.54 19.23 -21.68
N GLU A 219 -23.57 18.46 -22.02
CA GLU A 219 -23.40 17.14 -22.64
C GLU A 219 -22.85 17.28 -24.07
N ASP A 220 -21.86 16.46 -24.41
CA ASP A 220 -21.41 16.26 -25.79
C ASP A 220 -21.83 14.87 -26.27
N THR A 221 -22.98 14.83 -26.94
CA THR A 221 -23.63 13.61 -27.42
C THR A 221 -22.82 12.86 -28.49
N LYS A 222 -21.80 13.48 -29.09
CA LYS A 222 -20.94 12.81 -30.08
C LYS A 222 -19.89 11.90 -29.45
N ASP A 223 -19.34 12.31 -28.31
CA ASP A 223 -18.24 11.62 -27.63
C ASP A 223 -18.68 10.92 -26.34
N ASN A 224 -19.98 10.92 -26.03
CA ASN A 224 -20.55 10.42 -24.77
C ASN A 224 -19.77 10.98 -23.56
N SER A 225 -19.59 12.31 -23.54
CA SER A 225 -18.76 13.00 -22.55
C SER A 225 -19.43 14.25 -22.02
N PHE A 226 -19.06 14.66 -20.81
CA PHE A 226 -19.52 15.91 -20.22
C PHE A 226 -18.46 17.01 -20.30
N LYS A 227 -18.89 18.24 -20.57
CA LYS A 227 -18.04 19.44 -20.55
C LYS A 227 -18.34 20.28 -19.31
N ILE A 228 -17.30 20.54 -18.53
CA ILE A 228 -17.35 21.41 -17.33
C ILE A 228 -16.66 22.73 -17.64
N LYS A 229 -17.37 23.85 -17.44
CA LYS A 229 -16.78 25.19 -17.58
C LYS A 229 -16.09 25.62 -16.29
N CYS A 230 -14.78 25.81 -16.34
CA CYS A 230 -13.96 26.31 -15.24
C CYS A 230 -12.84 27.22 -15.77
N ASP A 231 -12.19 27.96 -14.87
CA ASP A 231 -11.05 28.80 -15.22
C ASP A 231 -9.74 27.98 -15.19
N VAL A 232 -9.64 27.03 -14.26
CA VAL A 232 -8.46 26.17 -14.08
C VAL A 232 -8.89 24.74 -13.73
N VAL A 233 -8.25 23.77 -14.37
CA VAL A 233 -8.31 22.35 -13.98
C VAL A 233 -6.98 21.94 -13.37
N ILE A 234 -7.02 21.30 -12.21
CA ILE A 234 -5.86 20.72 -11.54
C ILE A 234 -6.05 19.21 -11.49
N VAL A 235 -5.09 18.48 -12.06
CA VAL A 235 -5.09 17.02 -12.05
C VAL A 235 -4.15 16.53 -10.95
N GLY A 236 -4.74 15.98 -9.89
CA GLY A 236 -4.07 15.53 -8.68
C GLY A 236 -4.10 16.59 -7.57
N SER A 237 -4.66 16.22 -6.42
CA SER A 237 -4.79 17.10 -5.25
C SER A 237 -3.58 17.08 -4.30
N GLY A 238 -2.45 16.53 -4.76
CA GLY A 238 -1.23 16.33 -3.98
C GLY A 238 -0.56 17.61 -3.47
N CYS A 239 0.65 17.49 -2.93
CA CYS A 239 1.38 18.59 -2.28
C CYS A 239 1.52 19.87 -3.13
N GLY A 240 1.63 19.74 -4.46
CA GLY A 240 1.61 20.89 -5.37
C GLY A 240 0.21 21.32 -5.78
N GLY A 241 -0.63 20.36 -6.20
CA GLY A 241 -1.96 20.62 -6.74
C GLY A 241 -2.92 21.23 -5.73
N GLY A 242 -2.94 20.73 -4.49
CA GLY A 242 -3.79 21.28 -3.42
C GLY A 242 -3.41 22.71 -3.05
N VAL A 243 -2.10 23.03 -3.04
CA VAL A 243 -1.62 24.39 -2.78
C VAL A 243 -2.01 25.34 -3.91
N ALA A 244 -1.77 24.95 -5.16
CA ALA A 244 -2.16 25.73 -6.33
C ALA A 244 -3.67 25.98 -6.37
N ALA A 245 -4.48 24.94 -6.09
CA ALA A 245 -5.93 25.03 -6.03
C ALA A 245 -6.39 26.07 -5.00
N GLY A 246 -5.85 25.99 -3.78
CA GLY A 246 -6.19 26.91 -2.71
C GLY A 246 -5.83 28.36 -3.01
N ILE A 247 -4.66 28.61 -3.63
CA ILE A 247 -4.22 29.96 -4.01
C ILE A 247 -5.10 30.52 -5.13
N LEU A 248 -5.31 29.76 -6.21
CA LEU A 248 -6.10 30.21 -7.37
C LEU A 248 -7.58 30.44 -7.01
N ALA A 249 -8.17 29.55 -6.20
CA ALA A 249 -9.54 29.72 -5.73
C ALA A 249 -9.67 30.96 -4.83
N LYS A 250 -8.69 31.22 -3.95
CA LYS A 250 -8.67 32.44 -3.12
C LYS A 250 -8.54 33.72 -3.95
N SER A 251 -7.92 33.64 -5.12
CA SER A 251 -7.85 34.73 -6.10
C SER A 251 -9.13 34.91 -6.94
N GLY A 252 -10.17 34.10 -6.70
CA GLY A 252 -11.48 34.23 -7.35
C GLY A 252 -11.68 33.36 -8.58
N HIS A 253 -10.73 32.48 -8.92
CA HIS A 253 -10.87 31.55 -10.04
C HIS A 253 -11.79 30.37 -9.69
N LYS A 254 -12.57 29.91 -10.67
CA LYS A 254 -13.31 28.65 -10.62
C LYS A 254 -12.37 27.50 -10.91
N VAL A 255 -11.94 26.81 -9.86
CA VAL A 255 -10.97 25.71 -9.94
C VAL A 255 -11.67 24.37 -9.80
N VAL A 256 -11.42 23.45 -10.74
CA VAL A 256 -11.83 22.04 -10.65
C VAL A 256 -10.60 21.19 -10.33
N VAL A 257 -10.68 20.33 -9.32
CA VAL A 257 -9.61 19.41 -8.95
C VAL A 257 -10.06 17.99 -9.24
N LEU A 258 -9.28 17.26 -10.03
CA LEU A 258 -9.51 15.84 -10.33
C LEU A 258 -8.56 15.00 -9.49
N GLU A 259 -9.08 14.14 -8.64
CA GLU A 259 -8.31 13.23 -7.79
C GLU A 259 -8.71 11.78 -8.08
N LYS A 260 -7.72 10.89 -8.10
CA LYS A 260 -7.92 9.45 -8.35
C LYS A 260 -8.40 8.72 -7.11
N GLY A 261 -8.01 9.19 -5.93
CA GLY A 261 -8.36 8.59 -4.65
C GLY A 261 -9.56 9.24 -3.95
N HIS A 262 -9.95 8.60 -2.83
CA HIS A 262 -11.02 9.08 -1.97
C HIS A 262 -10.57 10.22 -1.05
N TYR A 263 -11.54 10.94 -0.50
CA TYR A 263 -11.34 11.94 0.55
C TYR A 263 -11.58 11.37 1.94
N PHE A 264 -10.53 11.41 2.77
CA PHE A 264 -10.59 11.03 4.17
C PHE A 264 -10.28 12.20 5.09
N VAL A 265 -10.97 12.26 6.23
CA VAL A 265 -10.67 13.16 7.36
C VAL A 265 -10.08 12.37 8.52
N PRO A 266 -9.46 13.01 9.54
CA PRO A 266 -8.83 12.31 10.65
C PRO A 266 -9.67 11.21 11.30
N GLU A 267 -10.98 11.44 11.42
CA GLU A 267 -11.94 10.51 12.03
C GLU A 267 -12.24 9.29 11.14
N ASP A 268 -11.98 9.37 9.85
CA ASP A 268 -12.20 8.27 8.90
C ASP A 268 -11.13 7.18 9.00
N TYR A 269 -9.91 7.54 9.43
CA TYR A 269 -8.76 6.63 9.46
C TYR A 269 -8.92 5.54 10.52
N SER A 270 -8.35 4.37 10.22
CA SER A 270 -8.23 3.26 11.17
C SER A 270 -6.77 2.96 11.46
N GLY A 271 -6.48 2.38 12.62
CA GLY A 271 -5.16 1.82 12.93
C GLY A 271 -4.81 0.54 12.15
N LEU A 272 -5.56 0.23 11.09
CA LEU A 272 -5.44 -1.00 10.31
C LEU A 272 -4.66 -0.75 9.03
N GLU A 273 -3.47 -1.35 8.93
CA GLU A 273 -2.60 -1.19 7.77
C GLU A 273 -3.22 -1.74 6.47
N GLY A 274 -3.90 -2.89 6.54
CA GLY A 274 -4.41 -3.58 5.35
C GLY A 274 -5.40 -2.73 4.53
N PRO A 275 -6.53 -2.29 5.12
CA PRO A 275 -7.47 -1.38 4.47
C PRO A 275 -6.84 -0.03 4.11
N SER A 276 -6.03 0.55 4.99
CA SER A 276 -5.36 1.84 4.76
C SER A 276 -4.43 1.80 3.55
N LEU A 277 -3.58 0.78 3.41
CA LEU A 277 -2.75 0.60 2.23
C LEU A 277 -3.60 0.39 0.98
N ASN A 278 -4.67 -0.39 1.06
CA ASN A 278 -5.54 -0.69 -0.08
C ASN A 278 -6.20 0.57 -0.67
N GLU A 279 -6.62 1.51 0.19
CA GLU A 279 -7.34 2.72 -0.18
C GLU A 279 -6.43 3.92 -0.44
N LEU A 280 -5.42 4.15 0.41
CA LEU A 280 -4.60 5.37 0.39
C LEU A 280 -3.43 5.31 -0.59
N TYR A 281 -3.06 4.12 -1.08
CA TYR A 281 -1.88 3.94 -1.93
C TYR A 281 -2.24 3.37 -3.30
N GLU A 282 -1.53 3.86 -4.32
CA GLU A 282 -1.55 3.30 -5.66
C GLU A 282 -1.15 1.82 -5.62
N SER A 283 -1.94 0.97 -6.27
CA SER A 283 -1.75 -0.48 -6.25
C SER A 283 -1.61 -1.09 -4.84
N GLY A 284 -2.15 -0.45 -3.79
CA GLY A 284 -2.03 -0.97 -2.42
C GLY A 284 -0.60 -0.93 -1.88
N ALA A 285 0.21 0.05 -2.30
CA ALA A 285 1.65 0.15 -2.06
C ALA A 285 2.50 -0.97 -2.71
N MET A 286 1.93 -1.73 -3.64
CA MET A 286 2.63 -2.79 -4.38
C MET A 286 3.07 -2.37 -5.78
N LEU A 287 3.09 -1.06 -6.07
CA LEU A 287 3.60 -0.52 -7.32
C LEU A 287 5.12 -0.74 -7.38
N SER A 288 5.59 -1.53 -8.33
CA SER A 288 7.00 -1.93 -8.41
C SER A 288 7.53 -2.05 -9.85
N THR A 289 8.85 -2.15 -9.99
CA THR A 289 9.49 -2.61 -11.24
C THR A 289 9.11 -4.07 -11.51
N LEU A 290 9.22 -4.54 -12.76
CA LEU A 290 8.84 -5.91 -13.11
C LEU A 290 9.64 -6.96 -12.32
N ASP A 291 10.90 -6.66 -12.02
CA ASP A 291 11.79 -7.50 -11.21
C ASP A 291 11.69 -7.24 -9.70
N GLY A 292 10.79 -6.34 -9.29
CA GLY A 292 10.50 -5.98 -7.90
C GLY A 292 11.67 -5.38 -7.12
N LYS A 293 12.72 -4.90 -7.80
CA LYS A 293 13.88 -4.25 -7.15
C LYS A 293 13.56 -2.87 -6.58
N VAL A 294 12.61 -2.17 -7.19
CA VAL A 294 12.15 -0.86 -6.72
C VAL A 294 10.66 -0.94 -6.46
N MET A 295 10.24 -0.51 -5.27
CA MET A 295 8.85 -0.26 -4.94
C MET A 295 8.61 1.24 -4.80
N VAL A 296 7.49 1.71 -5.33
CA VAL A 296 7.08 3.11 -5.29
C VAL A 296 5.81 3.20 -4.46
N MET A 297 5.88 3.89 -3.34
CA MET A 297 4.73 4.20 -2.50
C MET A 297 4.14 5.54 -2.94
N ALA A 298 3.14 5.49 -3.83
CA ALA A 298 2.45 6.68 -4.33
C ALA A 298 1.08 6.83 -3.66
N GLY A 299 0.78 8.00 -3.12
CA GLY A 299 -0.52 8.29 -2.51
C GLY A 299 -1.63 8.39 -3.56
N LYS A 300 -2.75 7.75 -3.27
CA LYS A 300 -3.99 7.71 -4.07
C LYS A 300 -5.16 8.09 -3.16
N THR A 301 -5.19 9.35 -2.73
CA THR A 301 -6.19 9.95 -1.84
C THR A 301 -6.10 11.48 -1.97
N VAL A 302 -7.12 12.21 -1.53
CA VAL A 302 -7.05 13.68 -1.45
C VAL A 302 -5.84 14.10 -0.60
N GLY A 303 -4.97 14.95 -1.16
CA GLY A 303 -3.66 15.30 -0.59
C GLY A 303 -2.50 14.45 -1.08
N GLY A 304 -2.76 13.35 -1.79
CA GLY A 304 -1.76 12.50 -2.45
C GLY A 304 -0.66 12.04 -1.48
N GLY A 305 0.60 12.17 -1.91
CA GLY A 305 1.76 11.80 -1.08
C GLY A 305 1.85 12.54 0.26
N SER A 306 1.26 13.72 0.39
CA SER A 306 1.28 14.46 1.67
C SER A 306 0.32 13.91 2.71
N ALA A 307 -0.67 13.11 2.31
CA ALA A 307 -1.59 12.45 3.22
C ALA A 307 -1.01 11.15 3.83
N ILE A 308 0.03 10.59 3.21
CA ILE A 308 0.60 9.28 3.57
C ILE A 308 2.07 9.34 4.00
N ASN A 309 2.70 10.51 3.98
CA ASN A 309 4.12 10.64 4.30
C ASN A 309 4.35 10.70 5.83
N TRP A 310 5.63 10.66 6.22
CA TRP A 310 6.06 10.79 7.61
C TRP A 310 6.10 12.27 8.09
N SER A 311 5.45 13.20 7.39
CA SER A 311 5.37 14.63 7.75
C SER A 311 6.69 15.38 8.01
N ALA A 312 7.84 14.75 7.74
CA ALA A 312 9.15 15.38 7.83
C ALA A 312 9.25 16.55 6.86
N SER A 313 9.49 17.75 7.40
CA SER A 313 9.49 19.00 6.65
C SER A 313 10.88 19.64 6.73
N ILE A 314 11.69 19.42 5.70
CA ILE A 314 13.07 19.90 5.62
C ILE A 314 13.14 21.01 4.57
N ARG A 315 13.75 22.14 4.91
CA ARG A 315 14.02 23.21 3.94
C ARG A 315 14.98 22.73 2.87
N THR A 316 14.77 23.19 1.63
CA THR A 316 15.71 22.92 0.54
C THR A 316 17.10 23.48 0.90
N PRO A 317 18.15 22.63 0.96
CA PRO A 317 19.49 23.09 1.35
C PRO A 317 20.06 24.13 0.38
N ASN A 318 20.86 25.06 0.88
CA ASN A 318 21.46 26.13 0.09
C ASN A 318 22.28 25.60 -1.10
N ASP A 319 23.00 24.49 -0.92
CA ASP A 319 23.80 23.90 -1.99
C ASP A 319 22.94 23.36 -3.14
N VAL A 320 21.77 22.80 -2.83
CA VAL A 320 20.78 22.36 -3.84
C VAL A 320 20.21 23.57 -4.58
N LEU A 321 19.86 24.65 -3.86
CA LEU A 321 19.39 25.89 -4.50
C LEU A 321 20.45 26.51 -5.40
N ASN A 322 21.71 26.49 -4.97
CA ASN A 322 22.85 26.98 -5.75
C ASN A 322 23.05 26.14 -7.01
N ASP A 323 23.00 24.81 -6.90
CA ASP A 323 23.12 23.88 -8.02
C ASP A 323 22.01 24.11 -9.07
N TRP A 324 20.75 24.14 -8.64
CA TRP A 324 19.61 24.39 -9.54
C TRP A 324 19.69 25.76 -10.22
N SER A 325 20.13 26.77 -9.49
CA SER A 325 20.23 28.14 -10.00
C SER A 325 21.40 28.33 -10.96
N MET A 326 22.60 27.83 -10.61
CA MET A 326 23.83 28.10 -11.34
C MET A 326 24.13 27.04 -12.40
N ASN A 327 24.05 25.76 -12.03
CA ASN A 327 24.41 24.66 -12.92
C ASN A 327 23.25 24.32 -13.87
N HIS A 328 22.01 24.36 -13.36
CA HIS A 328 20.80 24.12 -14.16
C HIS A 328 20.13 25.40 -14.70
N LYS A 329 20.69 26.58 -14.40
CA LYS A 329 20.26 27.89 -14.93
C LYS A 329 18.81 28.27 -14.60
N ILE A 330 18.30 27.81 -13.45
CA ILE A 330 16.95 28.14 -12.96
C ILE A 330 17.08 29.20 -11.86
N SER A 331 17.31 30.45 -12.27
CA SER A 331 17.63 31.56 -11.35
C SER A 331 16.55 31.81 -10.27
N TRP A 332 15.30 31.43 -10.55
CA TRP A 332 14.16 31.59 -9.65
C TRP A 332 14.40 31.02 -8.23
N PHE A 333 15.14 29.92 -8.09
CA PHE A 333 15.41 29.30 -6.78
C PHE A 333 16.29 30.15 -5.85
N ARG A 334 16.91 31.24 -6.33
CA ARG A 334 17.68 32.19 -5.51
C ARG A 334 16.94 33.50 -5.25
N THR A 335 15.71 33.64 -5.70
CA THR A 335 14.99 34.90 -5.55
C THR A 335 14.28 35.00 -4.19
N SER A 336 13.95 36.22 -3.78
CA SER A 336 13.19 36.48 -2.57
C SER A 336 11.79 35.87 -2.61
N GLU A 337 11.21 35.69 -3.79
CA GLU A 337 9.89 35.09 -3.99
C GLU A 337 9.88 33.60 -3.61
N TYR A 338 10.92 32.84 -3.99
CA TYR A 338 11.04 31.44 -3.57
C TYR A 338 11.15 31.31 -2.05
N GLN A 339 11.99 32.14 -1.43
CA GLN A 339 12.15 32.12 0.02
C GLN A 339 10.85 32.50 0.74
N SER A 340 10.16 33.53 0.25
CA SER A 340 8.87 33.95 0.78
C SER A 340 7.81 32.84 0.64
N ALA A 341 7.83 32.09 -0.47
CA ALA A 341 6.93 30.96 -0.68
C ALA A 341 7.23 29.80 0.30
N MET A 342 8.51 29.48 0.50
CA MET A 342 8.95 28.47 1.48
C MET A 342 8.54 28.87 2.91
N ASP A 343 8.77 30.14 3.29
CA ASP A 343 8.36 30.69 4.58
C ASP A 343 6.85 30.59 4.78
N ALA A 344 6.06 30.94 3.76
CA ALA A 344 4.60 30.90 3.81
C ALA A 344 4.08 29.46 4.01
N VAL A 345 4.64 28.48 3.29
CA VAL A 345 4.25 27.07 3.45
C VAL A 345 4.68 26.54 4.83
N CYS A 346 5.92 26.78 5.25
CA CYS A 346 6.41 26.36 6.56
C CYS A 346 5.55 26.90 7.70
N LYS A 347 5.20 28.19 7.62
CA LYS A 347 4.32 28.84 8.59
C LYS A 347 2.90 28.25 8.57
N ARG A 348 2.35 27.95 7.39
CA ARG A 348 0.99 27.40 7.26
C ARG A 348 0.87 26.01 7.86
N ILE A 349 1.87 25.14 7.66
CA ILE A 349 1.86 23.77 8.18
C ILE A 349 2.45 23.66 9.60
N GLY A 350 2.96 24.76 10.16
CA GLY A 350 3.49 24.80 11.52
C GLY A 350 4.79 24.05 11.71
N VAL A 351 5.73 24.14 10.75
CA VAL A 351 7.06 23.53 10.88
C VAL A 351 7.76 24.10 12.12
N THR A 352 8.30 23.23 12.96
CA THR A 352 9.08 23.60 14.16
C THR A 352 10.45 22.93 14.12
N ASP A 353 11.41 23.54 14.81
CA ASP A 353 12.77 23.09 15.03
C ASP A 353 12.96 22.43 16.41
N ASN A 354 11.96 22.53 17.29
CA ASN A 354 12.00 21.99 18.64
C ASN A 354 11.37 20.60 18.71
N CYS A 355 12.17 19.58 19.01
CA CYS A 355 11.68 18.24 19.33
C CYS A 355 11.77 18.03 20.86
N SER A 356 10.63 17.86 21.55
CA SER A 356 10.61 17.67 23.00
C SER A 356 10.97 16.25 23.43
N GLU A 357 10.75 15.27 22.55
CA GLU A 357 11.15 13.87 22.73
C GLU A 357 11.71 13.36 21.39
N GLU A 358 13.03 13.16 21.32
CA GLU A 358 13.65 12.49 20.18
C GLU A 358 13.13 11.05 20.11
N ASP A 359 12.22 10.81 19.18
CA ASP A 359 11.73 9.49 18.87
C ASP A 359 12.92 8.56 18.54
N PHE A 360 12.94 7.33 19.07
CA PHE A 360 14.11 6.44 18.99
C PHE A 360 14.58 6.24 17.54
N LYS A 361 13.65 6.27 16.58
CA LYS A 361 13.93 6.18 15.14
C LYS A 361 14.65 7.42 14.58
N ILE A 362 14.31 8.61 15.04
CA ILE A 362 14.91 9.88 14.60
C ILE A 362 16.39 9.91 15.00
N LYS A 363 16.72 9.47 16.21
CA LYS A 363 18.10 9.40 16.70
C LYS A 363 19.04 8.54 15.84
N TYR A 364 18.54 7.42 15.32
CA TYR A 364 19.34 6.59 14.40
C TYR A 364 19.40 7.18 12.99
N TYR A 365 18.35 7.85 12.55
CA TYR A 365 18.34 8.55 11.27
C TYR A 365 19.39 9.66 11.26
N GLU A 366 19.41 10.52 12.28
CA GLU A 366 20.40 11.58 12.44
C GLU A 366 21.82 11.03 12.50
N LYS A 367 22.05 10.00 13.33
CA LYS A 367 23.36 9.32 13.39
C LYS A 367 23.78 8.73 12.05
N GLY A 368 22.82 8.24 11.24
CA GLY A 368 23.08 7.77 9.89
C GLY A 368 23.44 8.90 8.93
N VAL A 369 22.77 10.05 9.03
CA VAL A 369 23.07 11.26 8.24
C VAL A 369 24.44 11.83 8.61
N GLU A 370 24.78 11.89 9.90
CA GLU A 370 26.10 12.34 10.38
C GLU A 370 27.27 11.48 9.91
N ILE A 371 27.05 10.19 9.65
CA ILE A 371 28.08 9.28 9.11
C ILE A 371 28.29 9.48 7.60
N LEU A 372 27.30 10.04 6.90
CA LEU A 372 27.31 10.24 5.44
C LEU A 372 27.87 11.61 5.02
N VAL A 373 28.02 12.55 5.95
CA VAL A 373 28.65 13.86 5.78
C VAL A 373 30.07 13.81 6.32
#